data_AF-A0A936CI56-F1
#
_entry.id   AF-A0A936CI56-F1
#
_cell.length_a   1.000
_cell.length_b   1.000
_cell.length_c   1.000
_cell.angle_alpha   90.00
_cell.angle_beta   90.00
_cell.angle_gamma   90.00
#
_symmetry.space_group_name_H-M   'P 1'
#
loop_
_entity.id
_entity.type
_entity.pdbx_description
1 polymer ?
#
loop_
_entity_poly.entity_id
_entity_poly.type
_entity_poly.pdbx_seq_one_letter_code
_entity_poly.pdbx_strand_id
1 'polypeptide(L)'
;MAQAPAPAGNASTPRIDQREANQQKRIDQGVASGQLTQKEADKLNKQQAGIQKQEDKAKADGVVTKKERAKLTHRQNKADRAITRNKHDRQKKNPA
;
A
#
# COMPACT_ATOMS: atom_id res chain seq x y z
N MET A 1 -24.82 23.01 -24.70
CA MET A 1 -23.70 23.65 -23.97
C MET A 1 -22.63 22.59 -23.77
N ALA A 2 -21.50 22.71 -24.47
CA ALA A 2 -20.40 21.74 -24.41
C ALA A 2 -19.62 21.95 -23.11
N GLN A 3 -19.49 20.89 -22.31
CA GLN A 3 -18.69 20.90 -21.08
C GLN A 3 -17.21 20.87 -21.48
N ALA A 4 -16.47 21.91 -21.12
CA ALA A 4 -15.02 21.95 -21.30
C ALA A 4 -14.35 20.85 -20.45
N PRO A 5 -13.35 20.13 -20.99
CA PRO A 5 -12.59 19.16 -20.19
C PRO A 5 -11.87 19.92 -19.07
N ALA A 6 -12.14 19.54 -17.82
CA ALA A 6 -11.40 20.03 -16.67
C ALA A 6 -9.89 19.78 -16.87
N PRO A 7 -9.00 20.70 -16.42
CA PRO A 7 -7.57 20.48 -16.53
C PRO A 7 -7.20 19.16 -15.86
N ALA A 8 -6.49 18.29 -16.58
CA ALA A 8 -5.99 17.01 -16.07
C ALA A 8 -5.10 17.26 -14.84
N GLY A 9 -5.70 17.21 -13.66
CA GLY A 9 -5.08 17.63 -12.41
C GLY A 9 -4.35 16.48 -11.76
N ASN A 10 -3.02 16.44 -11.84
CA ASN A 10 -2.12 15.62 -11.02
C ASN A 10 -2.69 14.26 -10.52
N ALA A 11 -3.22 13.44 -11.43
CA ALA A 11 -3.65 12.07 -11.14
C ALA A 11 -2.47 11.18 -10.71
N SER A 12 -1.23 11.59 -11.02
CA SER A 12 -0.03 10.88 -10.61
C SER A 12 0.19 10.95 -9.10
N THR A 13 0.48 9.79 -8.53
CA THR A 13 0.74 9.57 -7.09
C THR A 13 2.10 8.90 -6.88
N PRO A 14 3.21 9.46 -7.42
CA PRO A 14 4.51 8.78 -7.48
C PRO A 14 5.06 8.37 -6.11
N ARG A 15 4.76 9.12 -5.04
CA ARG A 15 5.18 8.78 -3.67
C ARG A 15 4.40 7.60 -3.08
N ILE A 16 3.19 7.33 -3.58
CA ILE A 16 2.37 6.19 -3.17
C ILE A 16 2.86 4.97 -3.96
N ASP A 17 3.00 5.08 -5.28
CA ASP A 17 3.56 4.02 -6.14
C ASP A 17 4.92 3.52 -5.59
N GLN A 18 5.84 4.44 -5.24
CA GLN A 18 7.14 4.09 -4.66
C GLN A 18 7.01 3.38 -3.30
N ARG A 19 6.01 3.73 -2.49
CA ARG A 19 5.77 3.08 -1.20
C ARG A 19 5.23 1.67 -1.37
N GLU A 20 4.34 1.44 -2.33
CA GLU A 20 3.83 0.10 -2.65
C GLU A 20 4.97 -0.81 -3.10
N ALA A 21 5.81 -0.34 -4.02
CA ALA A 21 6.97 -1.10 -4.49
C ALA A 21 7.92 -1.46 -3.34
N ASN A 22 8.21 -0.51 -2.44
CA ASN A 22 9.05 -0.77 -1.27
C ASN A 22 8.41 -1.74 -0.28
N GLN A 23 7.09 -1.67 -0.09
CA GLN A 23 6.36 -2.58 0.80
C GLN A 23 6.32 -3.99 0.23
N GLN A 24 6.10 -4.15 -1.07
CA GLN A 24 6.15 -5.44 -1.74
C GLN A 24 7.52 -6.09 -1.57
N LYS A 25 8.61 -5.36 -1.84
CA LYS A 25 9.98 -5.85 -1.61
C LYS A 25 10.20 -6.33 -0.18
N ARG A 26 9.64 -5.64 0.82
CA ARG A 26 9.78 -6.04 2.23
C ARG A 26 8.96 -7.28 2.59
N ILE A 27 7.80 -7.46 1.95
CA ILE A 27 7.00 -8.68 2.07
C ILE A 27 7.79 -9.85 1.47
N ASP A 28 8.30 -9.70 0.25
CA ASP A 28 9.05 -10.74 -0.46
C ASP A 28 10.32 -11.12 0.30
N GLN A 29 11.09 -10.13 0.77
CA GLN A 29 12.25 -10.36 1.65
C GLN A 29 11.85 -11.05 2.96
N GLY A 30 10.71 -10.68 3.54
CA GLY A 30 10.20 -11.30 4.75
C GLY A 30 9.87 -12.78 4.54
N VAL A 31 9.27 -13.14 3.40
CA VAL A 31 9.02 -14.54 3.04
C VAL A 31 10.33 -15.28 2.79
N ALA A 32 11.22 -14.71 1.98
CA ALA A 32 12.51 -15.33 1.62
C ALA A 32 13.42 -15.57 2.84
N SER A 33 13.44 -14.64 3.80
CA SER A 33 14.20 -14.78 5.05
C SER A 33 13.49 -15.62 6.11
N GLY A 34 12.24 -16.03 5.87
CA GLY A 34 11.40 -16.66 6.88
C GLY A 34 10.94 -15.72 8.00
N GLN A 35 11.14 -14.42 7.91
CA GLN A 35 10.58 -13.46 8.87
C GLN A 35 9.04 -13.34 8.77
N LEU A 36 8.46 -13.72 7.63
CA LEU A 36 7.01 -13.80 7.40
C LEU A 36 6.63 -15.23 7.01
N THR A 37 5.52 -15.72 7.55
CA THR A 37 4.87 -16.93 7.03
C THR A 37 4.11 -16.63 5.74
N GLN A 38 3.84 -17.65 4.93
CA GLN A 38 3.05 -17.48 3.71
C GLN A 38 1.67 -16.85 4.00
N LYS A 39 1.01 -17.29 5.08
CA LYS A 39 -0.30 -16.74 5.51
C LYS A 39 -0.24 -15.25 5.85
N GLU A 40 0.84 -14.80 6.49
CA GLU A 40 1.04 -13.38 6.81
C GLU A 40 1.35 -12.56 5.57
N ALA A 41 2.19 -13.10 4.68
CA ALA A 41 2.48 -12.48 3.40
C ALA A 41 1.21 -12.31 2.56
N ASP A 42 0.36 -13.34 2.48
CA ASP A 42 -0.93 -13.27 1.77
C ASP A 42 -1.85 -12.20 2.35
N LYS A 43 -1.88 -12.05 3.68
CA LYS A 43 -2.64 -10.98 4.35
C LYS A 43 -2.10 -9.59 4.01
N LEU A 44 -0.78 -9.42 3.96
CA LEU A 44 -0.12 -8.16 3.60
C LEU A 44 -0.34 -7.84 2.11
N ASN A 45 -0.24 -8.82 1.22
CA ASN A 45 -0.53 -8.68 -0.21
C ASN A 45 -1.99 -8.26 -0.46
N LYS A 46 -2.95 -8.83 0.27
CA LYS A 46 -4.36 -8.38 0.22
C LYS A 46 -4.52 -6.92 0.66
N GLN A 47 -3.73 -6.46 1.63
CA GLN A 47 -3.73 -5.06 2.04
C GLN A 47 -3.16 -4.15 0.94
N GLN A 48 -2.04 -4.52 0.30
CA GLN A 48 -1.48 -3.79 -0.85
C GLN A 48 -2.49 -3.69 -1.99
N ALA A 49 -3.11 -4.81 -2.39
CA ALA A 49 -4.12 -4.83 -3.44
C ALA A 49 -5.32 -3.92 -3.13
N GLY A 50 -5.69 -3.79 -1.84
CA GLY A 50 -6.73 -2.87 -1.40
C GLY A 50 -6.34 -1.39 -1.43
N ILE A 51 -5.04 -1.07 -1.38
CA ILE A 51 -4.51 0.29 -1.55
C ILE A 51 -4.46 0.63 -3.04
N GLN A 52 -3.89 -0.25 -3.87
CA GLN A 52 -3.86 -0.12 -5.32
C GLN A 52 -5.26 0.14 -5.88
N LYS A 53 -6.28 -0.66 -5.52
CA LYS A 53 -7.66 -0.45 -5.97
C LYS A 53 -8.24 0.92 -5.58
N GLN A 54 -7.80 1.50 -4.47
CA GLN A 54 -8.24 2.84 -4.09
C GLN A 54 -7.50 3.93 -4.82
N GLU A 55 -6.22 3.70 -5.11
CA GLU A 55 -5.43 4.56 -5.94
C GLU A 55 -5.98 4.60 -7.36
N ASP A 56 -6.30 3.45 -7.94
CA ASP A 56 -6.93 3.36 -9.27
C ASP A 56 -8.28 4.09 -9.29
N LYS A 57 -9.09 3.95 -8.24
CA LYS A 57 -10.36 4.71 -8.11
C LYS A 57 -10.13 6.22 -8.01
N ALA A 58 -9.15 6.66 -7.22
CA ALA A 58 -8.81 8.08 -7.11
C ALA A 58 -8.21 8.64 -8.41
N LYS A 59 -7.54 7.79 -9.20
CA LYS A 59 -7.03 8.12 -10.54
C LYS A 59 -8.13 8.14 -11.60
N ALA A 60 -9.20 7.35 -11.45
CA ALA A 60 -10.27 7.19 -12.43
C ALA A 60 -11.01 8.49 -12.73
N ASP A 61 -11.24 9.32 -11.71
CA ASP A 61 -11.89 10.63 -11.85
C ASP A 61 -10.94 11.71 -12.43
N GLY A 62 -9.70 11.33 -12.77
CA GLY A 62 -8.69 12.18 -13.39
C GLY A 62 -7.99 13.17 -12.44
N VAL A 63 -8.41 13.23 -11.17
CA VAL A 63 -7.83 14.10 -10.14
C VAL A 63 -7.77 13.39 -8.80
N VAL A 64 -6.56 13.22 -8.26
CA VAL A 64 -6.39 12.74 -6.88
C VAL A 64 -6.43 13.94 -5.93
N THR A 65 -7.53 14.07 -5.18
CA THR A 65 -7.69 15.17 -4.22
C THR A 65 -6.74 15.02 -3.01
N LYS A 66 -6.50 16.13 -2.30
CA LYS A 66 -5.71 16.11 -1.05
C LYS A 66 -6.28 15.12 -0.01
N LYS A 67 -7.61 15.00 0.07
CA LYS A 67 -8.30 14.09 1.00
C LYS A 67 -8.04 12.63 0.65
N GLU A 68 -8.10 12.29 -0.64
CA GLU A 68 -7.79 10.94 -1.13
C GLU A 68 -6.33 10.59 -0.92
N ARG A 69 -5.41 11.52 -1.23
CA ARG A 69 -3.99 11.35 -0.97
C ARG A 69 -3.69 11.13 0.51
N ALA A 70 -4.37 11.85 1.41
CA ALA A 70 -4.25 11.64 2.85
C ALA A 70 -4.76 10.25 3.27
N LYS A 71 -5.89 9.81 2.71
CA LYS A 71 -6.46 8.47 2.96
C LYS A 71 -5.52 7.36 2.48
N LEU A 72 -4.96 7.48 1.28
CA LEU A 72 -3.98 6.53 0.73
C LEU A 72 -2.72 6.51 1.61
N THR A 73 -2.20 7.68 2.00
CA THR A 73 -1.03 7.79 2.89
C THR A 73 -1.29 7.14 4.24
N HIS A 74 -2.46 7.35 4.84
CA HIS A 74 -2.82 6.70 6.10
C HIS A 74 -2.86 5.17 5.97
N ARG A 75 -3.37 4.65 4.85
CA ARG A 75 -3.38 3.21 4.59
C ARG A 75 -1.98 2.65 4.39
N GLN A 76 -1.13 3.36 3.65
CA GLN A 76 0.29 3.03 3.49
C GLN A 76 0.99 2.93 4.85
N ASN A 77 0.78 3.89 5.74
CA ASN A 77 1.34 3.85 7.10
C ASN A 77 0.81 2.67 7.93
N LYS A 78 -0.46 2.30 7.74
CA LYS A 78 -1.03 1.12 8.42
C LYS A 78 -0.43 -0.19 7.90
N ALA A 79 -0.22 -0.29 6.59
CA ALA A 79 0.43 -1.44 5.96
C ALA A 79 1.89 -1.56 6.43
N ASP A 80 2.63 -0.44 6.46
CA ASP A 80 3.99 -0.38 6.98
C ASP A 80 4.11 -0.92 8.41
N ARG A 81 3.22 -0.46 9.31
CA ARG A 81 3.15 -0.96 10.69
C ARG A 81 2.76 -2.44 10.76
N ALA A 82 1.98 -2.96 9.82
CA ALA A 82 1.62 -4.37 9.78
C ALA A 82 2.82 -5.22 9.33
N ILE A 83 3.55 -4.80 8.29
CA ILE A 83 4.77 -5.46 7.83
C ILE A 83 5.80 -5.50 8.95
N THR A 84 6.08 -4.36 9.59
CA THR A 84 7.05 -4.29 10.68
C THR A 84 6.64 -5.15 11.87
N ARG A 85 5.36 -5.17 12.25
CA ARG A 85 4.89 -6.05 13.33
C ARG A 85 5.03 -7.52 12.98
N ASN A 86 4.53 -7.95 11.82
CA ASN A 86 4.57 -9.37 11.44
C ASN A 86 6.01 -9.89 11.31
N LYS A 87 6.93 -9.09 10.76
CA LYS A 87 8.36 -9.45 10.68
C LYS A 87 9.01 -9.70 12.04
N HIS A 88 8.56 -9.02 13.10
CA HIS A 88 9.11 -9.17 14.46
C HIS A 88 8.25 -10.08 15.35
N ASP A 89 6.96 -10.29 15.06
CA ASP A 89 6.06 -11.11 15.88
C ASP A 89 6.50 -12.58 15.87
N ARG A 90 6.99 -13.09 14.72
CA ARG A 90 7.57 -14.44 14.63
C ARG A 90 8.82 -14.61 15.51
N GLN A 91 9.62 -13.55 15.69
CA GLN A 91 10.77 -13.59 16.62
C GLN A 91 10.32 -13.64 18.08
N LYS A 92 9.15 -13.09 18.41
CA LYS A 92 8.62 -13.09 19.78
C LYS A 92 7.79 -14.33 20.12
N LYS A 93 7.14 -14.94 19.13
CA LYS A 93 6.31 -16.15 19.30
C LYS A 93 7.08 -17.47 19.28
N ASN A 94 8.41 -17.42 19.28
CA ASN A 94 9.27 -18.56 19.56
C ASN A 94 9.85 -18.44 20.99
N PRO A 95 9.07 -18.58 22.09
CA PRO A 95 9.66 -19.18 23.27
C PRO A 95 9.94 -20.66 22.93
N ALA A 96 11.13 -21.12 23.33
CA ALA A 96 11.61 -22.48 23.13
C ALA A 96 10.62 -23.55 23.62
#